data_AF-A0AAU3B5F4-F1
#
_entry.id   AF-A0AAU3B5F4-F1
#
_cell.length_a   1.000
_cell.length_b   1.000
_cell.length_c   1.000
_cell.angle_alpha   90.00
_cell.angle_beta   90.00
_cell.angle_gamma   90.00
#
_symmetry.space_group_name_H-M   'P 1'
#
loop_
_entity.id
_entity.type
_entity.pdbx_description
1 polymer ?
#
loop_
_entity_poly.entity_id
_entity_poly.type
_entity_poly.pdbx_seq_one_letter_code
_entity_poly.pdbx_strand_id
1 'polypeptide(L)'
;MITPAPPRRACVRYGADGGKCGNATNRADGWCGQCEGYTTPEPPGTDAEAKPRRSAWRWGPGDWKPAPLGMDSDEAYEIDVTPRAVATYARVHAVEPRNAETEIRSLFEDLIADHAATERNETGAWRVFFPKHGYGLLISEDRSHILRYCTRHMERTWAQYRTGVASRIAGPNRMPAWKREGVARHIGLPVGGKVVDLYARHKLGLKVTSENIDEVARRLAAHVNENVLPQWRRGDDESIDDGGGNTWRLVRDEEHPGGLILATYATGDTSPRDRGQKP
;
A
#
# COMPACT_ATOMS: atom_id res chain seq x y z
N MET A 1 46.36 7.39 -1.26
CA MET A 1 45.97 6.34 -2.22
C MET A 1 44.60 6.71 -2.77
N ILE A 2 44.48 6.95 -4.07
CA ILE A 2 43.20 7.29 -4.71
C ILE A 2 42.53 5.97 -5.08
N THR A 3 41.47 5.59 -4.38
CA THR A 3 40.67 4.42 -4.74
C THR A 3 39.98 4.71 -6.08
N PRO A 4 40.18 3.90 -7.13
CA PRO A 4 39.54 4.14 -8.43
C PRO A 4 38.02 4.11 -8.27
N ALA A 5 37.34 5.02 -8.96
CA ALA A 5 35.88 5.06 -8.95
C ALA A 5 35.32 3.69 -9.38
N PRO A 6 34.32 3.13 -8.67
CA PRO A 6 33.76 1.84 -9.03
C PRO A 6 33.22 1.86 -10.47
N PRO A 7 33.40 0.78 -11.24
CA PRO A 7 32.98 0.73 -12.62
C PRO A 7 31.49 1.00 -12.75
N ARG A 8 31.12 1.88 -13.69
CA ARG A 8 29.71 2.19 -13.99
C ARG A 8 29.05 0.94 -14.55
N ARG A 9 28.04 0.43 -13.84
CA ARG A 9 27.22 -0.71 -14.25
C ARG A 9 25.85 -0.26 -14.74
N ALA A 10 25.19 -1.07 -15.55
CA ALA A 10 23.82 -0.79 -15.96
C ALA A 10 22.88 -0.84 -14.75
N CYS A 11 21.89 0.05 -14.72
CA CYS A 11 20.78 -0.03 -13.77
C CYS A 11 20.06 -1.37 -13.95
N VAL A 12 19.79 -2.06 -12.85
CA VAL A 12 19.10 -3.36 -12.85
C VAL A 12 17.60 -3.22 -12.59
N ARG A 13 17.08 -1.99 -12.55
CA ARG A 13 15.70 -1.68 -12.17
C ARG A 13 14.82 -1.38 -13.37
N TYR A 14 13.51 -1.34 -13.12
CA TYR A 14 12.47 -1.12 -14.11
C TYR A 14 11.77 0.23 -13.91
N GLY A 15 11.27 0.78 -15.02
CA GLY A 15 10.40 1.96 -15.01
C GLY A 15 8.96 1.62 -14.67
N ALA A 16 8.10 2.64 -14.59
CA ALA A 16 6.67 2.48 -14.32
C ALA A 16 5.94 1.59 -15.34
N ASP A 17 6.35 1.67 -16.60
CA ASP A 17 5.88 0.88 -17.73
C ASP A 17 6.37 -0.58 -17.71
N GLY A 18 7.27 -0.93 -16.79
CA GLY A 18 7.92 -2.24 -16.71
C GLY A 18 9.12 -2.39 -17.65
N GLY A 19 9.48 -1.36 -18.41
CA GLY A 19 10.68 -1.31 -19.24
C GLY A 19 11.95 -1.30 -18.39
N LYS A 20 13.01 -1.96 -18.87
CA LYS A 20 14.31 -1.97 -18.17
C LYS A 20 14.97 -0.60 -18.29
N CYS A 21 15.50 -0.08 -17.18
CA CYS A 21 16.21 1.18 -17.17
C CYS A 21 17.54 1.09 -17.94
N GLY A 22 17.78 2.02 -18.87
CA GLY A 22 19.02 2.11 -19.65
C GLY A 22 20.15 2.92 -18.98
N ASN A 23 19.89 3.57 -17.84
CA ASN A 23 20.86 4.43 -17.17
C ASN A 23 22.00 3.63 -16.52
N ALA A 24 23.17 4.25 -16.38
CA ALA A 24 24.26 3.70 -15.60
C ALA A 24 24.14 4.10 -14.12
N THR A 25 24.67 3.27 -13.22
CA THR A 25 24.74 3.55 -11.78
C THR A 25 26.04 3.03 -11.18
N ASN A 26 26.51 3.72 -10.13
CA ASN A 26 27.57 3.26 -9.24
C ASN A 26 27.02 2.89 -7.85
N ARG A 27 25.71 3.01 -7.62
CA ARG A 27 25.08 2.71 -6.33
C ARG A 27 25.08 1.20 -6.08
N ALA A 28 25.35 0.81 -4.83
CA ALA A 28 25.48 -0.59 -4.41
C ALA A 28 24.18 -1.41 -4.59
N ASP A 29 23.02 -0.77 -4.52
CA ASP A 29 21.69 -1.35 -4.72
C ASP A 29 21.29 -1.55 -6.20
N GLY A 30 22.14 -1.11 -7.13
CA GLY A 30 21.91 -1.23 -8.57
C GLY A 30 20.79 -0.33 -9.11
N TRP A 31 20.28 0.61 -8.31
CA TRP A 31 19.32 1.62 -8.76
C TRP A 31 20.05 2.91 -9.15
N CYS A 32 19.63 3.56 -10.23
CA CYS A 32 20.25 4.82 -10.67
C CYS A 32 19.67 6.06 -9.97
N GLY A 33 18.52 5.95 -9.31
CA GLY A 33 17.82 7.10 -8.71
C GLY A 33 17.22 8.08 -9.73
N GLN A 34 17.17 7.70 -11.01
CA GLN A 34 16.57 8.50 -12.09
C GLN A 34 15.36 7.81 -12.72
N CYS A 35 15.26 6.48 -12.63
CA CYS A 35 14.03 5.74 -12.91
C CYS A 35 13.26 5.49 -11.61
N GLU A 36 12.00 5.09 -11.75
CA GLU A 36 11.12 4.70 -10.64
C GLU A 36 11.70 3.53 -9.83
N GLY A 37 12.56 2.72 -10.46
CA GLY A 37 13.44 1.83 -9.71
C GLY A 37 12.81 0.50 -9.32
N TYR A 38 11.63 0.15 -9.84
CA TYR A 38 10.96 -1.10 -9.48
C TYR A 38 11.87 -2.32 -9.63
N THR A 39 11.66 -3.29 -8.74
CA THR A 39 12.49 -4.50 -8.65
C THR A 39 12.08 -5.58 -9.65
N THR A 40 10.87 -5.48 -10.20
CA THR A 40 10.28 -6.41 -11.17
C THR A 40 9.74 -5.67 -12.38
N PRO A 41 9.71 -6.28 -13.59
CA PRO A 41 9.11 -5.65 -14.76
C PRO A 41 7.61 -5.44 -14.54
N GLU A 42 6.92 -6.44 -14.01
CA GLU A 42 5.50 -6.36 -13.68
C GLU A 42 5.26 -6.50 -12.18
N PRO A 43 4.23 -5.82 -11.64
CA PRO A 43 3.87 -5.97 -10.24
C PRO A 43 3.20 -7.33 -9.98
N PRO A 44 3.58 -8.07 -8.93
CA PRO A 44 3.02 -9.39 -8.66
C PRO A 44 1.49 -9.37 -8.53
N GLY A 45 0.83 -10.32 -9.22
CA GLY A 45 -0.63 -10.46 -9.27
C GLY A 45 -1.30 -9.89 -10.52
N THR A 46 -0.55 -9.53 -11.57
CA THR A 46 -1.09 -9.14 -12.89
C THR A 46 -1.38 -10.32 -13.82
N ASP A 47 -0.73 -11.47 -13.61
CA ASP A 47 -1.02 -12.68 -14.36
C ASP A 47 -2.33 -13.32 -13.90
N ALA A 48 -3.29 -13.46 -14.81
CA ALA A 48 -4.55 -14.18 -14.57
C ALA A 48 -4.33 -15.67 -14.24
N GLU A 49 -3.15 -16.23 -14.58
CA GLU A 49 -2.79 -17.63 -14.40
C GLU A 49 -1.74 -17.88 -13.31
N ALA A 50 -1.14 -16.84 -12.72
CA ALA A 50 -0.17 -17.05 -11.65
C ALA A 50 -0.88 -17.46 -10.37
N LYS A 51 -0.57 -18.66 -9.87
CA LYS A 51 -0.97 -19.13 -8.53
C LYS A 51 -0.79 -17.96 -7.54
N PRO A 52 -1.78 -17.66 -6.68
CA PRO A 52 -1.71 -16.51 -5.79
C PRO A 52 -0.47 -16.65 -4.91
N ARG A 53 0.58 -15.85 -5.22
CA ARG A 53 1.77 -15.78 -4.37
C ARG A 53 1.29 -15.31 -3.02
N ARG A 54 1.45 -16.15 -1.99
CA ARG A 54 0.98 -15.86 -0.63
C ARG A 54 1.51 -14.49 -0.22
N SER A 55 0.61 -13.57 0.14
CA SER A 55 0.98 -12.22 0.58
C SER A 55 2.11 -12.27 1.61
N ALA A 56 3.15 -11.45 1.43
CA ALA A 56 4.18 -11.26 2.46
C ALA A 56 3.62 -10.49 3.68
N TRP A 57 2.41 -9.92 3.56
CA TRP A 57 1.62 -9.36 4.64
C TRP A 57 0.97 -10.44 5.51
N ARG A 58 1.78 -11.22 6.24
CA ARG A 58 1.32 -12.30 7.14
C ARG A 58 2.10 -12.31 8.45
N TRP A 59 1.40 -11.91 9.50
CA TRP A 59 1.91 -11.80 10.87
C TRP A 59 2.04 -13.14 11.60
N GLY A 60 1.36 -14.19 11.12
CA GLY A 60 1.24 -15.48 11.81
C GLY A 60 -0.10 -15.62 12.52
N PRO A 61 -0.37 -16.78 13.13
CA PRO A 61 -1.58 -17.00 13.93
C PRO A 61 -1.53 -16.17 15.23
N GLY A 62 -2.70 -15.91 15.80
CA GLY A 62 -2.85 -15.20 17.08
C GLY A 62 -3.87 -14.07 16.99
N ASP A 63 -4.57 -13.85 18.10
CA ASP A 63 -5.36 -12.64 18.29
C ASP A 63 -4.41 -11.48 18.58
N TRP A 64 -4.45 -10.43 17.76
CA TRP A 64 -3.55 -9.29 17.86
C TRP A 64 -4.32 -8.11 18.44
N LYS A 65 -3.82 -7.55 19.53
CA LYS A 65 -4.48 -6.45 20.25
C LYS A 65 -3.60 -5.22 20.26
N PRO A 66 -4.16 -4.01 20.06
CA PRO A 66 -3.44 -2.77 20.23
C PRO A 66 -2.71 -2.72 21.58
N ALA A 67 -1.42 -2.47 21.54
CA ALA A 67 -0.57 -2.35 22.72
C ALA A 67 0.66 -1.51 22.36
N PRO A 68 1.10 -0.59 23.25
CA PRO A 68 2.30 0.20 23.00
C PRO A 68 3.53 -0.72 23.01
N LEU A 69 4.40 -0.62 22.00
CA LEU A 69 5.66 -1.37 21.96
C LEU A 69 6.58 -1.00 23.14
N GLY A 70 6.47 0.25 23.62
CA GLY A 70 7.22 0.77 24.75
C GLY A 70 8.73 0.76 24.51
N MET A 71 9.13 1.04 23.26
CA MET A 71 10.52 1.09 22.83
C MET A 71 10.86 2.49 22.33
N ASP A 72 12.00 3.02 22.73
CA ASP A 72 12.53 4.28 22.21
C ASP A 72 13.52 4.08 21.04
N SER A 73 14.09 5.16 20.52
CA SER A 73 15.00 5.11 19.37
C SER A 73 16.36 4.48 19.72
N ASP A 74 16.82 4.59 20.96
CA ASP A 74 18.10 4.03 21.39
C ASP A 74 17.97 2.51 21.53
N GLU A 75 16.90 2.04 22.15
CA GLU A 75 16.56 0.60 22.22
C GLU A 75 16.33 0.01 20.82
N ALA A 76 15.75 0.77 19.89
CA ALA A 76 15.55 0.32 18.52
C ALA A 76 16.85 0.08 17.77
N TYR A 77 17.92 0.80 18.12
CA TYR A 77 19.25 0.63 17.52
C TYR A 77 19.92 -0.68 17.95
N GLU A 78 19.64 -1.14 19.18
CA GLU A 78 20.22 -2.36 19.74
C GLU A 78 19.53 -3.65 19.29
N ILE A 79 18.38 -3.56 18.60
CA ILE A 79 17.65 -4.74 18.16
C ILE A 79 18.44 -5.56 17.11
N ASP A 80 18.38 -6.87 17.25
CA ASP A 80 19.00 -7.79 16.29
C ASP A 80 18.06 -8.14 15.13
N VAL A 81 18.56 -8.01 13.90
CA VAL A 81 17.83 -8.46 12.71
C VAL A 81 18.14 -9.93 12.46
N THR A 82 17.13 -10.80 12.59
CA THR A 82 17.36 -12.23 12.39
C THR A 82 17.70 -12.54 10.91
N PRO A 83 18.54 -13.56 10.64
CA PRO A 83 18.83 -14.01 9.28
C PRO A 83 17.57 -14.35 8.47
N ARG A 84 16.50 -14.79 9.15
CA ARG A 84 15.20 -15.08 8.55
C ARG A 84 14.49 -13.82 8.04
N ALA A 85 14.53 -12.73 8.79
CA ALA A 85 13.97 -11.45 8.38
C ALA A 85 14.71 -10.92 7.14
N VAL A 86 16.05 -10.96 7.17
CA VAL A 86 16.93 -10.59 6.04
C VAL A 86 16.61 -11.42 4.80
N ALA A 87 16.58 -12.76 4.92
CA ALA A 87 16.28 -13.65 3.82
C ALA A 87 14.87 -13.42 3.23
N THR A 88 13.90 -13.05 4.07
CA THR A 88 12.55 -12.72 3.62
C THR A 88 12.56 -11.46 2.76
N TYR A 89 13.19 -10.38 3.23
CA TYR A 89 13.30 -9.11 2.51
C TYR A 89 14.06 -9.28 1.19
N ALA A 90 15.25 -9.88 1.25
CA ALA A 90 16.10 -10.16 0.10
C ALA A 90 15.35 -10.93 -0.98
N ARG A 91 14.62 -11.98 -0.60
CA ARG A 91 13.81 -12.78 -1.54
C ARG A 91 12.62 -12.01 -2.11
N VAL A 92 11.94 -11.19 -1.30
CA VAL A 92 10.76 -10.44 -1.75
C VAL A 92 11.14 -9.36 -2.76
N HIS A 93 12.27 -8.68 -2.53
CA HIS A 93 12.68 -7.52 -3.31
C HIS A 93 13.83 -7.79 -4.29
N ALA A 94 14.34 -9.02 -4.35
CA ALA A 94 15.51 -9.40 -5.15
C ALA A 94 16.70 -8.46 -4.88
N VAL A 95 17.02 -8.24 -3.61
CA VAL A 95 18.16 -7.44 -3.17
C VAL A 95 19.16 -8.30 -2.40
N GLU A 96 20.42 -7.86 -2.39
CA GLU A 96 21.49 -8.50 -1.62
C GLU A 96 21.17 -8.52 -0.11
N PRO A 97 21.55 -9.58 0.64
CA PRO A 97 21.27 -9.69 2.07
C PRO A 97 21.75 -8.48 2.89
N ARG A 98 22.92 -7.92 2.57
CA ARG A 98 23.45 -6.74 3.27
C ARG A 98 22.53 -5.52 3.11
N ASN A 99 22.03 -5.26 1.90
CA ASN A 99 21.10 -4.16 1.64
C ASN A 99 19.75 -4.42 2.31
N ALA A 100 19.31 -5.69 2.32
CA ALA A 100 18.09 -6.08 3.01
C ALA A 100 18.14 -5.78 4.52
N GLU A 101 19.24 -6.11 5.21
CA GLU A 101 19.39 -5.77 6.63
C GLU A 101 19.36 -4.26 6.86
N THR A 102 20.13 -3.49 6.08
CA THR A 102 20.15 -2.02 6.19
C THR A 102 18.76 -1.42 5.98
N GLU A 103 18.00 -1.90 4.98
CA GLU A 103 16.65 -1.40 4.75
C GLU A 103 15.64 -1.86 5.82
N ILE A 104 15.81 -3.03 6.45
CA ILE A 104 15.00 -3.45 7.60
C ILE A 104 15.25 -2.54 8.80
N ARG A 105 16.51 -2.23 9.12
CA ARG A 105 16.86 -1.34 10.23
C ARG A 105 16.30 0.06 10.00
N SER A 106 16.49 0.59 8.79
CA SER A 106 15.94 1.89 8.41
C SER A 106 14.40 1.91 8.47
N LEU A 107 13.72 0.84 8.05
CA LEU A 107 12.26 0.72 8.22
C LEU A 107 11.87 0.73 9.70
N PHE A 108 12.64 0.06 10.55
CA PHE A 108 12.33 0.01 11.97
C PHE A 108 12.48 1.37 12.65
N GLU A 109 13.57 2.09 12.36
CA GLU A 109 13.79 3.46 12.82
C GLU A 109 12.59 4.36 12.46
N ASP A 110 12.16 4.33 11.20
CA ASP A 110 11.03 5.12 10.71
C ASP A 110 9.71 4.70 11.39
N LEU A 111 9.49 3.40 11.63
CA LEU A 111 8.31 2.91 12.35
C LEU A 111 8.24 3.43 13.80
N ILE A 112 9.39 3.57 14.46
CA ILE A 112 9.47 4.12 15.83
C ILE A 112 9.27 5.64 15.80
N ALA A 113 9.98 6.34 14.92
CA ALA A 113 9.93 7.79 14.79
C ALA A 113 8.53 8.31 14.43
N ASP A 114 7.83 7.61 13.53
CA ASP A 114 6.48 8.00 13.08
C ASP A 114 5.35 7.45 13.98
N HIS A 115 5.68 6.87 15.14
CA HIS A 115 4.72 6.27 16.06
C HIS A 115 3.75 5.29 15.37
N ALA A 116 4.31 4.36 14.59
CA ALA A 116 3.53 3.41 13.81
C ALA A 116 2.60 2.55 14.68
N ALA A 117 1.62 1.90 14.04
CA ALA A 117 0.68 1.05 14.75
C ALA A 117 1.39 -0.17 15.34
N THR A 118 1.15 -0.43 16.63
CA THR A 118 1.74 -1.55 17.36
C THR A 118 0.66 -2.43 17.97
N GLU A 119 0.85 -3.74 17.88
CA GLU A 119 -0.05 -4.72 18.48
C GLU A 119 0.76 -5.89 19.07
N ARG A 120 0.21 -6.50 20.11
CA ARG A 120 0.78 -7.67 20.78
C ARG A 120 -0.17 -8.85 20.67
N ASN A 121 0.37 -10.05 20.46
CA ASN A 121 -0.43 -11.28 20.48
C ASN A 121 -0.34 -12.00 21.83
N GLU A 122 -1.12 -13.07 21.98
CA GLU A 122 -1.15 -13.90 23.21
C GLU A 122 0.18 -14.61 23.51
N THR A 123 1.00 -14.87 22.48
CA THR A 123 2.34 -15.46 22.65
C THR A 123 3.40 -14.41 23.01
N GLY A 124 2.98 -13.17 23.28
CA GLY A 124 3.84 -12.07 23.68
C GLY A 124 4.57 -11.35 22.55
N ALA A 125 4.52 -11.86 21.31
CA ALA A 125 5.18 -11.26 20.16
C ALA A 125 4.50 -9.96 19.73
N TRP A 126 5.30 -9.08 19.12
CA TRP A 126 4.87 -7.74 18.71
C TRP A 126 4.83 -7.64 17.19
N ARG A 127 3.85 -6.92 16.66
CA ARG A 127 3.91 -6.39 15.30
C ARG A 127 3.91 -4.88 15.35
N VAL A 128 4.79 -4.27 14.56
CA VAL A 128 4.88 -2.83 14.36
C VAL A 128 4.81 -2.55 12.87
N PHE A 129 3.89 -1.70 12.43
CA PHE A 129 3.57 -1.59 11.01
C PHE A 129 2.88 -0.29 10.65
N PHE A 130 3.03 0.10 9.39
CA PHE A 130 2.25 1.16 8.76
C PHE A 130 1.02 0.57 8.07
N PRO A 131 -0.21 0.72 8.61
CA PRO A 131 -1.40 0.07 8.06
C PRO A 131 -1.72 0.54 6.64
N LYS A 132 -1.48 1.83 6.36
CA LYS A 132 -1.72 2.49 5.08
C LYS A 132 -0.59 2.21 4.08
N HIS A 133 0.66 2.26 4.53
CA HIS A 133 1.83 2.10 3.66
C HIS A 133 2.21 0.64 3.41
N GLY A 134 1.65 -0.31 4.17
CA GLY A 134 1.78 -1.73 3.85
C GLY A 134 3.17 -2.30 4.10
N TYR A 135 3.94 -1.73 5.04
CA TYR A 135 5.22 -2.25 5.53
C TYR A 135 5.14 -2.50 7.04
N GLY A 136 5.87 -3.49 7.52
CA GLY A 136 6.07 -3.66 8.95
C GLY A 136 6.87 -4.89 9.33
N LEU A 137 7.05 -5.04 10.64
CA LEU A 137 7.99 -5.98 11.25
C LEU A 137 7.30 -6.77 12.36
N LEU A 138 7.67 -8.04 12.46
CA LEU A 138 7.35 -8.90 13.59
C LEU A 138 8.56 -8.94 14.52
N ILE A 139 8.35 -8.64 15.79
CA ILE A 139 9.35 -8.51 16.83
C ILE A 139 9.10 -9.57 17.91
N SER A 140 10.18 -10.07 18.51
CA SER A 140 10.15 -11.04 19.61
C SER A 140 9.47 -10.48 20.88
N GLU A 141 9.06 -11.35 21.79
CA GLU A 141 8.34 -10.96 23.00
C GLU A 141 9.12 -9.99 23.90
N ASP A 142 10.40 -10.27 24.09
CA ASP A 142 11.37 -9.47 24.84
C ASP A 142 11.86 -8.24 24.07
N ARG A 143 11.43 -8.08 22.82
CA ARG A 143 11.75 -6.99 21.91
C ARG A 143 13.22 -6.90 21.50
N SER A 144 13.98 -7.98 21.66
CA SER A 144 15.40 -8.04 21.30
C SER A 144 15.66 -8.40 19.83
N HIS A 145 14.68 -8.97 19.12
CA HIS A 145 14.88 -9.46 17.75
C HIS A 145 13.76 -9.08 16.77
N ILE A 146 14.14 -8.70 15.55
CA ILE A 146 13.25 -8.64 14.38
C ILE A 146 13.17 -10.04 13.76
N LEU A 147 12.05 -10.70 13.98
CA LEU A 147 11.80 -12.09 13.57
C LEU A 147 11.38 -12.20 12.10
N ARG A 148 10.68 -11.19 11.56
CA ARG A 148 10.16 -11.22 10.20
C ARG A 148 9.88 -9.84 9.63
N TYR A 149 10.18 -9.70 8.34
CA TYR A 149 9.69 -8.60 7.51
C TYR A 149 8.36 -8.95 6.82
N CYS A 150 7.42 -8.01 6.85
CA CYS A 150 6.10 -8.13 6.25
C CYS A 150 5.83 -6.95 5.31
N THR A 151 5.31 -7.24 4.12
CA THR A 151 4.95 -6.18 3.15
C THR A 151 3.77 -6.54 2.25
N ARG A 152 3.02 -5.52 1.84
CA ARG A 152 2.06 -5.56 0.73
C ARG A 152 2.71 -5.24 -0.62
N HIS A 153 3.90 -4.62 -0.58
CA HIS A 153 4.63 -4.15 -1.74
C HIS A 153 5.81 -5.06 -2.01
N MET A 154 5.71 -5.88 -3.05
CA MET A 154 6.86 -6.70 -3.48
C MET A 154 7.63 -6.00 -4.61
N GLU A 155 6.96 -5.12 -5.33
CA GLU A 155 7.46 -4.39 -6.50
C GLU A 155 8.41 -3.24 -6.14
N ARG A 156 8.31 -2.72 -4.91
CA ARG A 156 9.11 -1.59 -4.43
C ARG A 156 9.67 -1.83 -3.02
N THR A 157 10.91 -1.44 -2.80
CA THR A 157 11.60 -1.53 -1.50
C THR A 157 11.18 -0.40 -0.57
N TRP A 158 11.58 -0.46 0.71
CA TRP A 158 11.37 0.64 1.65
C TRP A 158 12.12 1.91 1.22
N ALA A 159 13.39 1.77 0.80
CA ALA A 159 14.16 2.91 0.31
C ALA A 159 13.47 3.63 -0.86
N GLN A 160 12.85 2.87 -1.78
CA GLN A 160 12.11 3.41 -2.91
C GLN A 160 10.84 4.15 -2.46
N TYR A 161 10.10 3.58 -1.51
CA TYR A 161 8.95 4.26 -0.91
C TYR A 161 9.35 5.60 -0.31
N ARG A 162 10.43 5.67 0.46
CA ARG A 162 10.92 6.92 1.08
C ARG A 162 11.27 8.01 0.07
N THR A 163 11.73 7.61 -1.11
CA THR A 163 12.06 8.52 -2.20
C THR A 163 10.84 8.89 -3.08
N GLY A 164 9.62 8.54 -2.64
CA GLY A 164 8.40 8.90 -3.36
C GLY A 164 8.04 7.97 -4.51
N VAL A 165 8.65 6.79 -4.63
CA VAL A 165 8.30 5.84 -5.70
C VAL A 165 6.89 5.30 -5.46
N ALA A 166 5.98 5.63 -6.37
CA ALA A 166 4.58 5.23 -6.31
C ALA A 166 4.42 3.71 -6.28
N SER A 167 3.39 3.22 -5.59
CA SER A 167 3.11 1.78 -5.59
C SER A 167 2.43 1.39 -6.89
N ARG A 168 2.82 0.26 -7.46
CA ARG A 168 2.03 -0.37 -8.53
C ARG A 168 0.96 -1.30 -7.95
N ILE A 169 1.16 -1.90 -6.77
CA ILE A 169 0.23 -2.89 -6.17
C ILE A 169 -0.86 -2.25 -5.31
N ALA A 170 -0.52 -1.27 -4.47
CA ALA A 170 -1.48 -0.53 -3.65
C ALA A 170 -1.60 0.90 -4.17
N GLY A 171 -2.30 1.03 -5.29
CA GLY A 171 -3.05 2.24 -5.53
C GLY A 171 -4.45 2.08 -4.95
N PRO A 172 -5.10 3.14 -4.46
CA PRO A 172 -6.56 3.19 -4.43
C PRO A 172 -7.16 2.88 -5.82
N ASN A 173 -6.37 2.90 -6.90
CA ASN A 173 -6.76 2.83 -8.30
C ASN A 173 -6.51 1.49 -9.04
N ARG A 174 -6.46 0.32 -8.38
CA ARG A 174 -6.52 -0.95 -9.14
C ARG A 174 -7.94 -1.32 -9.53
N MET A 175 -8.46 -0.48 -10.42
CA MET A 175 -9.55 -0.79 -11.30
C MET A 175 -8.99 -1.64 -12.47
N PRO A 176 -9.54 -2.84 -12.76
CA PRO A 176 -9.22 -3.59 -13.99
C PRO A 176 -9.31 -2.69 -15.22
N ALA A 177 -8.51 -2.94 -16.27
CA ALA A 177 -8.41 -2.06 -17.44
C ALA A 177 -9.79 -1.74 -18.06
N TRP A 178 -10.64 -2.76 -18.26
CA TRP A 178 -12.01 -2.59 -18.76
C TRP A 178 -12.86 -1.68 -17.86
N LYS A 179 -12.65 -1.77 -16.54
CA LYS A 179 -13.40 -0.98 -15.57
C LYS A 179 -12.91 0.47 -15.58
N ARG A 180 -11.59 0.67 -15.72
CA ARG A 180 -10.95 1.99 -15.82
C ARG A 180 -11.38 2.73 -17.06
N GLU A 181 -11.42 2.03 -18.19
CA GLU A 181 -11.85 2.59 -19.45
C GLU A 181 -13.33 3.03 -19.38
N GLY A 182 -14.22 2.17 -18.88
CA GLY A 182 -15.64 2.53 -18.71
C GLY A 182 -15.85 3.72 -17.78
N VAL A 183 -15.06 3.84 -16.71
CA VAL A 183 -15.12 5.00 -15.80
C VAL A 183 -14.60 6.28 -16.46
N ALA A 184 -13.46 6.20 -17.15
CA ALA A 184 -12.83 7.37 -17.79
C ALA A 184 -13.71 8.00 -18.88
N ARG A 185 -14.65 7.25 -19.48
CA ARG A 185 -15.62 7.78 -20.45
C ARG A 185 -16.63 8.76 -19.85
N HIS A 186 -16.90 8.64 -18.55
CA HIS A 186 -17.99 9.39 -17.89
C HIS A 186 -17.50 10.30 -16.76
N ILE A 187 -16.37 9.97 -16.13
CA ILE A 187 -15.83 10.72 -15.00
C ILE A 187 -14.47 11.27 -15.41
N GLY A 188 -14.41 12.59 -15.62
CA GLY A 188 -13.18 13.31 -15.99
C GLY A 188 -12.19 13.49 -14.84
N LEU A 189 -12.34 12.73 -13.76
CA LEU A 189 -11.52 12.80 -12.55
C LEU A 189 -11.00 11.39 -12.25
N PRO A 190 -9.80 11.24 -11.65
CA PRO A 190 -9.37 9.97 -11.10
C PRO A 190 -10.45 9.43 -10.14
N VAL A 191 -10.65 8.11 -10.12
CA VAL A 191 -11.63 7.48 -9.23
C VAL A 191 -10.99 6.27 -8.56
N GLY A 192 -11.09 6.22 -7.24
CA GLY A 192 -10.70 5.05 -6.46
C GLY A 192 -11.37 3.77 -6.99
N GLY A 193 -10.60 2.71 -7.20
CA GLY A 193 -11.03 1.43 -7.75
C GLY A 193 -12.19 0.77 -6.99
N LYS A 194 -12.37 1.06 -5.70
CA LYS A 194 -13.50 0.56 -4.90
C LYS A 194 -14.77 1.41 -4.99
N VAL A 195 -14.68 2.64 -5.48
CA VAL A 195 -15.79 3.60 -5.49
C VAL A 195 -16.93 3.09 -6.35
N VAL A 196 -16.60 2.62 -7.54
CA VAL A 196 -17.57 2.08 -8.49
C VAL A 196 -18.27 0.86 -7.89
N ASP A 197 -17.51 -0.01 -7.22
CA ASP A 197 -18.05 -1.22 -6.59
C ASP A 197 -18.96 -0.90 -5.40
N LEU A 198 -18.59 0.08 -4.58
CA LEU A 198 -19.37 0.48 -3.40
C LEU A 198 -20.61 1.27 -3.81
N TYR A 199 -20.50 2.19 -4.76
CA TYR A 199 -21.65 2.89 -5.33
C TYR A 199 -22.64 1.90 -5.96
N ALA A 200 -22.17 1.00 -6.82
CA ALA A 200 -23.02 -0.03 -7.42
C ALA A 200 -23.72 -0.87 -6.35
N ARG A 201 -22.97 -1.33 -5.33
CA ARG A 201 -23.53 -2.16 -4.26
C ARG A 201 -24.56 -1.42 -3.40
N HIS A 202 -24.20 -0.24 -2.91
CA HIS A 202 -24.96 0.44 -1.86
C HIS A 202 -26.05 1.37 -2.40
N LYS A 203 -25.87 1.96 -3.60
CA LYS A 203 -26.87 2.84 -4.22
C LYS A 203 -27.71 2.13 -5.27
N LEU A 204 -27.12 1.22 -6.03
CA LEU A 204 -27.82 0.53 -7.13
C LEU A 204 -28.26 -0.89 -6.77
N GLY A 205 -27.70 -1.50 -5.71
CA GLY A 205 -27.94 -2.91 -5.39
C GLY A 205 -27.32 -3.89 -6.41
N LEU A 206 -26.29 -3.46 -7.15
CA LEU A 206 -25.69 -4.19 -8.26
C LEU A 206 -24.24 -4.60 -7.98
N LYS A 207 -23.79 -5.67 -8.64
CA LYS A 207 -22.38 -6.03 -8.77
C LYS A 207 -21.83 -5.49 -10.10
N VAL A 208 -20.64 -4.91 -10.09
CA VAL A 208 -20.00 -4.39 -11.30
C VAL A 208 -19.42 -5.52 -12.15
N THR A 209 -19.73 -5.50 -13.45
CA THR A 209 -19.25 -6.40 -14.49
C THR A 209 -18.80 -5.60 -15.71
N SER A 210 -18.12 -6.23 -16.66
CA SER A 210 -17.75 -5.59 -17.93
C SER A 210 -18.96 -5.19 -18.78
N GLU A 211 -20.10 -5.86 -18.59
CA GLU A 211 -21.33 -5.60 -19.36
C GLU A 211 -22.10 -4.39 -18.81
N ASN A 212 -21.97 -4.07 -17.52
CA ASN A 212 -22.75 -3.01 -16.88
C ASN A 212 -21.90 -1.79 -16.44
N ILE A 213 -20.59 -1.81 -16.70
CA ILE A 213 -19.69 -0.75 -16.22
C ILE A 213 -20.05 0.62 -16.76
N ASP A 214 -20.36 0.74 -18.05
CA ASP A 214 -20.68 2.05 -18.65
C ASP A 214 -21.92 2.66 -17.97
N GLU A 215 -22.94 1.83 -17.70
CA GLU A 215 -24.14 2.29 -17.01
C GLU A 215 -23.85 2.70 -15.56
N VAL A 216 -23.09 1.89 -14.84
CA VAL A 216 -22.71 2.20 -13.45
C VAL A 216 -21.85 3.47 -13.39
N ALA A 217 -20.88 3.62 -14.29
CA ALA A 217 -20.00 4.78 -14.37
C ALA A 217 -20.77 6.06 -14.74
N ARG A 218 -21.73 5.97 -15.67
CA ARG A 218 -22.61 7.09 -16.05
C ARG A 218 -23.46 7.57 -14.87
N ARG A 219 -24.07 6.64 -14.12
CA ARG A 219 -24.85 6.97 -12.92
C ARG A 219 -23.99 7.52 -11.79
N LEU A 220 -22.81 6.94 -11.59
CA LEU A 220 -21.84 7.43 -10.63
C LEU A 220 -21.41 8.87 -10.97
N ALA A 221 -21.14 9.16 -12.24
CA ALA A 221 -20.78 10.50 -12.70
C ALA A 221 -21.89 11.52 -12.38
N ALA A 222 -23.15 11.19 -12.72
CA ALA A 222 -24.29 12.04 -12.40
C ALA A 222 -24.41 12.27 -10.88
N HIS A 223 -24.33 11.20 -10.08
CA HIS A 223 -24.41 11.29 -8.62
C HIS A 223 -23.33 12.19 -8.02
N VAL A 224 -22.09 12.04 -8.47
CA VAL A 224 -20.95 12.84 -8.00
C VAL A 224 -21.13 14.31 -8.38
N ASN A 225 -21.55 14.60 -9.61
CA ASN A 225 -21.78 15.97 -10.08
C ASN A 225 -22.94 16.67 -9.35
N GLU A 226 -23.99 15.93 -8.99
CA GLU A 226 -25.19 16.49 -8.36
C GLU A 226 -25.06 16.61 -6.84
N ASN A 227 -24.45 15.62 -6.18
CA ASN A 227 -24.51 15.48 -4.73
C ASN A 227 -23.18 15.72 -4.03
N VAL A 228 -22.04 15.52 -4.71
CA VAL A 228 -20.72 15.54 -4.05
C VAL A 228 -19.95 16.80 -4.41
N LEU A 229 -19.74 17.07 -5.70
CA LEU A 229 -18.93 18.22 -6.14
C LEU A 229 -19.49 19.59 -5.74
N PRO A 230 -20.82 19.84 -5.70
CA PRO A 230 -21.34 21.14 -5.27
C PRO A 230 -21.09 21.45 -3.79
N GLN A 231 -20.91 20.41 -2.97
CA GLN A 231 -20.62 20.55 -1.55
C GLN A 231 -19.13 20.77 -1.27
N TRP A 232 -18.26 20.44 -2.22
CA TRP A 232 -16.82 20.51 -2.03
C TRP A 232 -16.31 21.95 -2.11
N ARG A 233 -15.69 22.42 -1.02
CA ARG A 233 -14.98 23.70 -1.02
C ARG A 233 -13.60 23.48 -1.61
N ARG A 234 -13.46 23.81 -2.90
CA ARG A 234 -12.22 23.67 -3.66
C ARG A 234 -11.01 24.22 -2.87
N GLY A 235 -10.14 23.35 -2.40
CA GLY A 235 -8.93 23.75 -1.66
C GLY A 235 -8.50 22.76 -0.60
N ASP A 236 -9.47 22.10 0.04
CA ASP A 236 -9.25 21.27 1.22
C ASP A 236 -9.57 19.79 1.00
N ASP A 237 -8.93 18.94 1.79
CA ASP A 237 -9.31 17.54 1.98
C ASP A 237 -10.62 17.49 2.78
N GLU A 238 -11.73 17.08 2.14
CA GLU A 238 -13.05 17.08 2.76
C GLU A 238 -13.69 15.69 2.78
N SER A 239 -14.56 15.46 3.78
CA SER A 239 -15.45 14.30 3.86
C SER A 239 -16.89 14.79 3.75
N ILE A 240 -17.58 14.37 2.70
CA ILE A 240 -18.90 14.86 2.31
C ILE A 240 -19.91 13.72 2.45
N ASP A 241 -20.97 13.92 3.22
CA ASP A 241 -22.11 13.00 3.24
C ASP A 241 -23.04 13.33 2.06
N ASP A 242 -23.41 12.32 1.28
CA ASP A 242 -24.32 12.51 0.13
C ASP A 242 -25.81 12.46 0.49
N GLY A 243 -26.15 12.39 1.78
CA GLY A 243 -27.53 12.34 2.27
C GLY A 243 -28.21 11.00 2.04
N GLY A 244 -27.52 10.00 1.50
CA GLY A 244 -28.05 8.65 1.32
C GLY A 244 -27.11 7.55 1.82
N GLY A 245 -26.39 7.82 2.91
CA GLY A 245 -25.62 6.82 3.64
C GLY A 245 -24.23 6.51 3.08
N ASN A 246 -23.69 7.36 2.20
CA ASN A 246 -22.28 7.29 1.81
C ASN A 246 -21.56 8.56 2.22
N THR A 247 -20.44 8.40 2.92
CA THR A 247 -19.45 9.46 3.12
C THR A 247 -18.39 9.37 2.04
N TRP A 248 -18.24 10.43 1.26
CA TRP A 248 -17.26 10.60 0.19
C TRP A 248 -16.08 11.39 0.72
N ARG A 249 -14.89 10.81 0.72
CA ARG A 249 -13.66 11.59 0.91
C ARG A 249 -13.21 12.15 -0.42
N LEU A 250 -12.74 13.39 -0.44
CA LEU A 250 -12.02 14.00 -1.56
C LEU A 250 -10.62 14.33 -1.04
N VAL A 251 -9.59 13.74 -1.66
CA VAL A 251 -8.19 13.85 -1.23
C VAL A 251 -7.34 14.32 -2.40
N ARG A 252 -6.46 15.29 -2.17
CA ARG A 252 -5.41 15.64 -3.12
C ARG A 252 -4.21 14.73 -2.92
N ASP A 253 -3.70 14.19 -4.01
CA ASP A 253 -2.42 13.48 -4.06
C ASP A 253 -1.43 14.35 -4.88
N GLU A 254 -0.14 14.28 -4.56
CA GLU A 254 0.90 15.05 -5.27
C GLU A 254 0.95 14.68 -6.76
N GLU A 255 0.57 13.45 -7.12
CA GLU A 255 0.44 13.00 -8.51
C GLU A 255 -0.79 13.57 -9.24
N HIS A 256 -1.78 14.07 -8.50
CA HIS A 256 -3.05 14.54 -9.03
C HIS A 256 -3.47 15.84 -8.29
N PRO A 257 -2.90 17.01 -8.64
CA PRO A 257 -3.20 18.28 -7.97
C PRO A 257 -4.65 18.76 -8.16
N GLY A 258 -5.37 18.20 -9.14
CA GLY A 258 -6.84 18.30 -9.29
C GLY A 258 -7.58 17.01 -8.94
N GLY A 259 -6.89 16.07 -8.28
CA GLY A 259 -7.27 14.68 -8.10
C GLY A 259 -8.36 14.50 -7.08
N LEU A 260 -9.35 13.71 -7.49
CA LEU A 260 -10.46 13.26 -6.68
C LEU A 260 -10.13 11.82 -6.27
N ILE A 261 -9.80 11.54 -5.02
CA ILE A 261 -9.90 10.15 -4.53
C ILE A 261 -11.25 10.02 -3.86
N LEU A 262 -12.29 9.72 -4.64
CA LEU A 262 -13.54 9.24 -4.05
C LEU A 262 -13.19 8.03 -3.17
N ALA A 263 -13.51 8.09 -1.89
CA ALA A 263 -13.53 6.93 -1.02
C ALA A 263 -14.90 6.95 -0.34
N THR A 264 -15.73 5.95 -0.61
CA THR A 264 -17.05 5.85 0.02
C THR A 264 -16.96 5.00 1.28
N TYR A 265 -17.36 5.53 2.42
CA TYR A 265 -17.71 4.72 3.59
C TYR A 265 -19.23 4.64 3.63
N ALA A 266 -19.80 3.44 3.58
CA ALA A 266 -21.22 3.29 3.87
C ALA A 266 -21.42 3.57 5.37
N THR A 267 -22.07 4.66 5.71
CA THR A 267 -22.57 4.90 7.07
C THR A 267 -23.93 4.20 7.19
N GLY A 268 -23.92 3.03 7.82
CA GLY A 268 -25.13 2.30 8.16
C GLY A 268 -24.91 0.85 8.57
N ASP A 269 -24.13 0.60 9.62
CA ASP A 269 -24.62 -0.03 10.87
C ASP A 269 -23.44 -0.25 11.84
N THR A 270 -23.22 0.70 12.74
CA THR A 270 -22.62 0.39 14.03
C THR A 270 -23.76 0.15 15.01
N SER A 271 -24.23 -1.10 15.07
CA SER A 271 -24.91 -1.62 16.25
C SER A 271 -24.66 -3.13 16.38
N PRO A 272 -24.31 -3.62 17.58
CA PRO A 272 -23.95 -5.01 17.80
C PRO A 272 -25.22 -5.87 17.70
N ARG A 273 -25.29 -6.76 16.72
CA ARG A 273 -26.30 -7.83 16.69
C ARG A 273 -25.62 -9.19 16.74
N ASP A 274 -25.76 -9.80 17.91
CA ASP A 274 -26.21 -11.17 18.09
C ASP A 274 -25.73 -12.19 17.04
N ARG A 275 -24.61 -12.84 17.36
CA ARG A 275 -24.63 -14.30 17.37
C ARG A 275 -25.11 -14.68 18.77
N GLY A 276 -26.41 -14.66 19.00
CA GLY A 276 -27.28 -15.69 18.43
C GLY A 276 -26.94 -17.02 19.09
N GLN A 277 -27.29 -17.13 20.37
CA GLN A 277 -27.72 -18.38 20.99
C GLN A 277 -28.53 -19.18 19.97
N LYS A 278 -28.20 -20.46 19.84
CA LYS A 278 -29.17 -21.47 19.40
C LYS A 278 -29.36 -22.47 20.54
N PRO A 279 -30.59 -22.98 20.69
CA PRO A 279 -31.00 -23.85 21.79
C PRO A 279 -30.19 -25.14 21.86
#